data_AF-A0A951UJU0-F1
#
_entry.id   AF-A0A951UJU0-F1
#
_cell.length_a   1.000
_cell.length_b   1.000
_cell.length_c   1.000
_cell.angle_alpha   90.00
_cell.angle_beta   90.00
_cell.angle_gamma   90.00
#
_symmetry.space_group_name_H-M   'P 1'
#
loop_
_entity.id
_entity.type
_entity.pdbx_description
1 polymer ?
#
loop_
_entity_poly.entity_id
_entity_poly.type
_entity_poly.pdbx_seq_one_letter_code
_entity_poly.pdbx_strand_id
1 'polypeptide(L)'
;MTTQLMVQPSSLISSGIRMSEFGDIYLFKFTDELQSRFEELLEKKKASALTSEEEAEYIGISELERIFTLINAQLAAKSKWCPNQLENL
;
A
#
# COMPACT_ATOMS: atom_id res chain seq x y z
N MET A 1 11.26 24.83 -4.87
CA MET A 1 10.64 23.65 -4.25
C MET A 1 9.21 23.58 -4.75
N THR A 2 8.85 22.53 -5.50
CA THR A 2 7.46 22.29 -5.92
C THR A 2 6.72 21.71 -4.73
N THR A 3 5.85 22.50 -4.09
CA THR A 3 4.96 22.01 -3.05
C THR A 3 3.93 21.10 -3.69
N GLN A 4 4.04 19.80 -3.43
CA GLN A 4 3.08 18.81 -3.91
C GLN A 4 2.02 18.61 -2.82
N LEU A 5 0.76 18.91 -3.16
CA LEU A 5 -0.37 18.61 -2.28
C LEU A 5 -0.49 17.09 -2.16
N MET A 6 -0.57 16.60 -0.93
CA MET A 6 -0.64 15.18 -0.63
C MET A 6 -1.43 14.95 0.65
N VAL A 7 -2.36 13.99 0.63
CA VAL A 7 -2.99 13.47 1.83
C VAL A 7 -1.93 12.75 2.66
N GLN A 8 -1.80 13.10 3.94
CA GLN A 8 -0.80 12.49 4.80
C GLN A 8 -1.07 10.97 4.96
N PRO A 9 -0.12 10.08 4.63
CA PRO A 9 -0.31 8.64 4.72
C PRO A 9 -0.72 8.20 6.13
N SER A 10 -0.19 8.87 7.17
CA SER A 10 -0.55 8.60 8.57
C SER A 10 -2.03 8.79 8.88
N SER A 11 -2.71 9.71 8.19
CA SER A 11 -4.15 9.93 8.35
C SER A 11 -4.98 8.76 7.81
N LEU A 12 -4.43 7.98 6.89
CA LEU A 12 -5.10 6.84 6.27
C LEU A 12 -4.87 5.53 7.04
N ILE A 13 -3.96 5.53 8.02
CA ILE A 13 -3.58 4.32 8.75
C ILE A 13 -4.73 3.74 9.57
N SER A 14 -5.47 4.61 10.26
CA SER A 14 -6.50 4.21 11.22
C SER A 14 -7.72 3.54 10.58
N SER A 15 -8.06 3.92 9.34
CA SER A 15 -9.27 3.44 8.64
C SER A 15 -8.98 2.65 7.38
N GLY A 16 -7.80 2.78 6.79
CA GLY A 16 -7.47 2.27 5.47
C GLY A 16 -6.66 0.97 5.46
N ILE A 17 -6.31 0.43 6.63
CA ILE A 17 -5.43 -0.74 6.74
C ILE A 17 -6.06 -1.83 7.57
N ARG A 18 -5.78 -3.06 7.16
CA ARG A 18 -6.05 -4.28 7.92
C ARG A 18 -4.82 -5.17 7.94
N MET A 19 -4.72 -5.98 8.99
CA MET A 19 -3.79 -7.10 9.03
C MET A 19 -4.47 -8.33 8.43
N SER A 20 -3.74 -9.04 7.58
CA SER A 20 -4.14 -10.31 6.98
C SER A 20 -3.12 -11.36 7.40
N GLU A 21 -3.59 -12.45 7.97
CA GLU A 21 -2.77 -13.63 8.18
C GLU A 21 -2.36 -14.24 6.83
N PHE A 22 -1.11 -14.65 6.72
CA PHE A 22 -0.56 -15.32 5.55
C PHE A 22 0.53 -16.31 6.00
N GLY A 23 0.14 -17.57 6.18
CA GLY A 23 0.99 -18.56 6.85
C GLY A 23 1.16 -18.18 8.32
N ASP A 24 2.40 -18.17 8.80
CA ASP A 24 2.73 -17.83 10.20
C ASP A 24 3.00 -16.34 10.45
N ILE A 25 2.69 -15.46 9.47
CA ILE A 25 2.91 -14.01 9.59
C ILE A 25 1.66 -13.19 9.31
N TYR A 26 1.60 -12.01 9.91
CA TYR A 26 0.63 -10.98 9.60
C TYR A 26 1.22 -9.97 8.62
N LEU A 27 0.56 -9.79 7.48
CA LEU A 27 0.90 -8.79 6.48
C LEU A 27 -0.12 -7.67 6.52
N PHE A 28 0.35 -6.44 6.31
CA PHE A 28 -0.49 -5.27 6.16
C PHE A 28 -1.07 -5.21 4.75
N LYS A 29 -2.36 -4.93 4.64
CA LYS A 29 -3.06 -4.73 3.37
C LYS A 29 -4.05 -3.59 3.53
N PHE A 30 -4.48 -3.02 2.40
CA PHE A 30 -5.59 -2.08 2.43
C PHE A 30 -6.89 -2.75 2.85
N THR A 31 -7.78 -1.95 3.42
CA THR A 31 -9.19 -2.36 3.53
C THR A 31 -9.82 -2.39 2.14
N ASP A 32 -10.92 -3.11 2.00
CA ASP A 32 -11.59 -3.27 0.71
C ASP A 32 -12.10 -1.90 0.20
N GLU A 33 -12.47 -0.99 1.10
CA GLU A 33 -12.87 0.38 0.76
C GLU A 33 -11.68 1.21 0.23
N LEU A 34 -10.53 1.17 0.92
CA LEU A 34 -9.36 1.94 0.48
C LEU A 34 -8.77 1.37 -0.82
N GLN A 35 -8.77 0.05 -0.96
CA GLN A 35 -8.35 -0.63 -2.18
C GLN A 35 -9.23 -0.22 -3.36
N SER A 36 -10.56 -0.28 -3.21
CA SER A 36 -11.51 0.12 -4.25
C SER A 36 -11.31 1.59 -4.64
N ARG A 37 -11.14 2.47 -3.65
CA ARG A 37 -10.87 3.91 -3.90
C ARG A 37 -9.57 4.11 -4.66
N PHE A 38 -8.52 3.37 -4.32
CA PHE A 38 -7.25 3.46 -5.01
C PHE A 38 -7.35 3.01 -6.47
N GLU A 39 -8.10 1.94 -6.74
CA GLU A 39 -8.37 1.47 -8.10
C GLU A 39 -9.15 2.49 -8.93
N GLU A 40 -10.19 3.12 -8.37
CA GLU A 40 -10.90 4.22 -9.04
C GLU A 40 -9.96 5.38 -9.41
N LEU A 41 -9.10 5.79 -8.49
CA LEU A 41 -8.11 6.84 -8.71
C LEU A 41 -7.10 6.43 -9.80
N LEU A 42 -6.71 5.15 -9.83
CA LEU A 42 -5.81 4.62 -10.86
C LEU A 42 -6.45 4.69 -12.25
N GLU A 43 -7.72 4.31 -12.39
CA GLU A 43 -8.45 4.41 -13.66
C GLU A 43 -8.60 5.86 -14.11
N LYS A 44 -8.95 6.78 -13.19
CA LYS A 44 -8.99 8.21 -13.49
C LYS A 44 -7.63 8.76 -13.89
N LYS A 45 -6.55 8.32 -13.22
CA LYS A 45 -5.18 8.72 -13.56
C LYS A 45 -4.80 8.29 -14.97
N LYS A 46 -5.11 7.05 -15.35
CA LYS A 46 -4.89 6.54 -16.71
C LYS A 46 -5.63 7.39 -17.76
N ALA A 47 -6.82 7.87 -17.43
CA ALA A 47 -7.59 8.79 -18.25
C ALA A 47 -7.16 10.27 -18.14
N SER A 48 -6.14 10.60 -17.33
CA SER A 48 -5.71 11.97 -17.02
C SER A 48 -6.85 12.86 -16.53
N ALA A 49 -7.77 12.28 -15.76
CA ALA A 49 -9.02 12.89 -15.31
C ALA A 49 -9.05 13.17 -13.79
N LEU A 50 -7.92 13.09 -13.09
CA LEU A 50 -7.83 13.39 -11.66
C LEU A 50 -7.97 14.89 -11.41
N THR A 51 -8.78 15.27 -10.43
CA THR A 51 -8.72 16.63 -9.87
C THR A 51 -7.46 16.81 -9.02
N SER A 52 -7.14 18.05 -8.63
CA SER A 52 -5.99 18.30 -7.75
C SER A 52 -6.12 17.63 -6.38
N GLU A 53 -7.34 17.51 -5.87
CA GLU A 53 -7.64 16.81 -4.62
C GLU A 53 -7.47 15.29 -4.79
N GLU A 54 -7.98 14.74 -5.90
CA GLU A 54 -7.85 13.31 -6.20
C GLU A 54 -6.39 12.90 -6.48
N GLU A 55 -5.61 13.78 -7.10
CA GLU A 55 -4.16 13.58 -7.26
C GLU A 55 -3.48 13.57 -5.89
N ALA A 56 -3.80 14.51 -5.00
CA ALA A 56 -3.25 14.56 -3.64
C ALA A 56 -3.61 13.31 -2.82
N GLU A 57 -4.83 12.80 -2.98
CA GLU A 57 -5.30 11.54 -2.40
C GLU A 57 -4.52 10.35 -2.97
N TYR A 58 -4.42 10.26 -4.30
CA TYR A 58 -3.69 9.20 -5.00
C TYR A 58 -2.22 9.13 -4.56
N ILE A 59 -1.54 10.27 -4.45
CA ILE A 59 -0.14 10.33 -3.99
C ILE A 59 -0.05 9.83 -2.54
N GLY A 60 -0.98 10.23 -1.67
CA GLY A 60 -1.01 9.80 -0.28
C GLY A 60 -1.21 8.30 -0.12
N ILE A 61 -2.16 7.72 -0.87
CA ILE A 61 -2.42 6.28 -0.87
C ILE A 61 -1.25 5.50 -1.49
N SER A 62 -0.63 6.02 -2.55
CA SER A 62 0.53 5.39 -3.19
C SER A 62 1.74 5.32 -2.25
N GLU A 63 2.00 6.38 -1.49
CA GLU A 63 3.08 6.37 -0.51
C GLU A 63 2.77 5.42 0.64
N LEU A 64 1.50 5.34 1.06
CA LEU A 64 1.05 4.37 2.06
C LEU A 64 1.27 2.92 1.60
N GLU A 65 0.92 2.59 0.35
CA GLU A 65 1.15 1.27 -0.26
C GLU A 65 2.64 0.90 -0.25
N ARG A 66 3.50 1.86 -0.60
CA ARG A 66 4.95 1.68 -0.59
C ARG A 66 5.47 1.39 0.82
N ILE A 67 4.98 2.11 1.83
CA ILE A 67 5.36 1.88 3.23
C ILE A 67 5.01 0.43 3.65
N PHE A 68 3.81 -0.06 3.35
CA PHE A 68 3.44 -1.43 3.71
C PHE A 68 4.18 -2.48 2.91
N THR A 69 4.45 -2.24 1.64
CA THR A 69 5.29 -3.14 0.84
C THR A 69 6.66 -3.34 1.50
N LEU A 70 7.29 -2.26 1.99
CA LEU A 70 8.57 -2.35 2.68
C LEU A 70 8.47 -3.07 4.04
N ILE A 71 7.44 -2.75 4.84
CA ILE A 71 7.22 -3.42 6.14
C ILE A 71 6.95 -4.91 5.92
N ASN A 72 6.07 -5.25 5.00
CA ASN A 72 5.72 -6.63 4.64
C ASN A 72 6.95 -7.40 4.13
N ALA A 73 7.79 -6.78 3.30
CA ALA A 73 9.03 -7.41 2.85
C ALA A 73 9.98 -7.70 4.01
N GLN A 74 10.11 -6.80 4.99
CA GLN A 74 10.93 -7.04 6.18
C GLN A 74 10.34 -8.13 7.09
N LEU A 75 9.01 -8.17 7.25
CA LEU A 75 8.33 -9.22 8.01
C LEU A 75 8.51 -10.58 7.36
N ALA A 76 8.30 -10.66 6.04
CA ALA A 76 8.53 -11.86 5.25
C ALA A 76 9.98 -12.36 5.39
N ALA A 77 10.97 -11.47 5.25
CA ALA A 77 12.38 -11.84 5.36
C ALA A 77 12.80 -12.30 6.77
N LYS A 78 12.15 -11.81 7.83
CA LYS A 78 12.42 -12.24 9.21
C LYS A 78 11.70 -13.52 9.60
N SER A 79 10.57 -13.78 8.98
CA SER A 79 9.86 -15.03 9.16
C SER A 79 10.60 -16.17 8.46
N LYS A 80 10.44 -17.41 8.91
CA LYS A 80 11.00 -18.60 8.23
C LYS A 80 10.44 -18.82 6.81
N TRP A 81 9.58 -17.93 6.34
CA TRP A 81 8.98 -18.00 5.02
C TRP A 81 10.01 -17.65 3.93
N CYS A 82 10.74 -18.67 3.50
CA CYS A 82 11.42 -18.71 2.22
C CYS A 82 10.48 -19.37 1.21
N PRO A 83 9.92 -18.66 0.20
CA PRO A 83 9.21 -19.32 -0.90
C PRO A 83 10.15 -20.18 -1.77
N ASN A 84 11.47 -20.01 -1.62
CA ASN A 84 12.48 -20.95 -2.08
C ASN A 84 13.28 -21.41 -0.85
N GLN A 85 12.82 -22.46 -0.16
CA GLN A 85 13.81 -23.39 0.35
C GLN A 85 14.46 -24.00 -0.89
N LEU A 86 15.59 -23.44 -1.33
CA LEU A 86 16.55 -24.19 -2.13
C LEU A 86 17.06 -25.31 -1.22
N GLU A 87 16.22 -26.33 -1.05
CA GLU A 87 16.65 -27.61 -0.51
C GLU A 87 17.70 -28.13 -1.49
N ASN A 88 18.95 -28.12 -1.04
CA ASN A 88 20.15 -28.64 -1.68
C ASN A 88 20.87 -27.71 -2.67
N LEU A 89 21.91 -27.06 -2.18
CA LEU A 89 23.21 -27.03 -2.87
C LEU A 89 24.33 -27.36 -1.88
#